data_AF-A0A7C6IUR4-F1
#
_entry.id   AF-A0A7C6IUR4-F1
#
_cell.length_a   1.000
_cell.length_b   1.000
_cell.length_c   1.000
_cell.angle_alpha   90.00
_cell.angle_beta   90.00
_cell.angle_gamma   90.00
#
_symmetry.space_group_name_H-M   'P 1'
#
loop_
_entity.id
_entity.type
_entity.pdbx_description
1 polymer ?
#
loop_
_entity_poly.entity_id
_entity_poly.type
_entity_poly.pdbx_seq_one_letter_code
_entity_poly.pdbx_strand_id
1 'polypeptide(L)' 'MKEVVIVSGARTPIGTFGGSFKDIPAPRLGEVAIREAVKRANIEPE' A
#
# COMPACT_ATOMS: atom_id res chain seq x y z
N MET A 1 -19.27 -19.97 -10.86
CA MET A 1 -17.95 -19.46 -10.40
C MET A 1 -17.95 -17.95 -10.62
N LYS A 2 -17.42 -17.15 -9.68
CA LYS A 2 -17.32 -15.69 -9.85
C LYS A 2 -15.94 -15.36 -10.45
N GLU A 3 -15.89 -14.43 -11.40
CA GLU A 3 -14.62 -13.90 -11.89
C GLU A 3 -13.97 -13.00 -10.83
N VAL A 4 -12.65 -13.07 -10.73
CA VAL A 4 -11.83 -12.29 -9.79
C VAL A 4 -10.91 -11.40 -10.60
N VAL A 5 -10.88 -10.11 -10.27
CA VAL A 5 -10.10 -9.09 -10.99
C VAL A 5 -9.27 -8.25 -10.01
N ILE A 6 -8.17 -7.67 -10.50
CA ILE A 6 -7.34 -6.71 -9.75
C ILE A 6 -7.81 -5.31 -10.14
N VAL A 7 -8.27 -4.54 -9.15
CA VAL A 7 -8.81 -3.19 -9.37
C VAL A 7 -7.79 -2.07 -9.16
N SER A 8 -6.74 -2.31 -8.38
CA SER A 8 -5.65 -1.36 -8.18
C SER A 8 -4.41 -2.01 -7.57
N GLY A 9 -3.30 -1.26 -7.54
CA GLY A 9 -2.09 -1.63 -6.83
C GLY A 9 -1.24 -0.40 -6.48
N ALA A 10 -0.60 -0.44 -5.32
CA ALA A 10 0.31 0.60 -4.85
C ALA A 10 1.43 -0.02 -4.00
N ARG A 11 2.57 0.67 -3.94
CA ARG A 11 3.70 0.29 -3.09
C ARG A 11 4.45 1.52 -2.60
N THR A 12 5.15 1.37 -1.49
CA THR A 12 6.19 2.34 -1.11
C THR A 12 7.42 2.18 -2.02
N PRO A 13 8.33 3.17 -2.05
CA PRO A 13 9.69 2.97 -2.51
C PRO A 13 10.39 1.85 -1.73
N ILE A 14 11.51 1.36 -2.25
CA ILE A 14 12.37 0.40 -1.55
C ILE A 14 13.45 1.20 -0.84
N GLY A 15 13.53 1.06 0.49
CA GLY A 15 14.62 1.60 1.29
C GLY A 15 15.81 0.63 1.34
N THR A 16 17.00 1.17 1.54
CA THR A 16 18.18 0.38 1.88
C THR A 16 18.25 0.15 3.40
N PHE A 17 19.02 -0.85 3.82
CA PHE A 17 19.24 -1.12 5.24
C PHE A 17 19.87 0.11 5.93
N GLY A 18 19.26 0.56 7.03
CA GLY A 18 19.67 1.79 7.73
C GLY A 18 19.41 3.11 6.98
N GLY A 19 18.69 3.07 5.85
CA GLY A 19 18.42 4.23 5.00
C GLY A 19 17.10 4.95 5.32
N SER A 20 16.42 5.40 4.27
CA SER A 20 15.29 6.35 4.33
C SER A 20 14.09 5.93 5.17
N PHE A 21 13.92 4.63 5.45
CA PHE A 21 12.79 4.10 6.22
C PHE A 21 13.19 3.50 7.57
N LYS A 22 14.43 3.68 8.01
CA LYS A 22 14.96 3.03 9.22
C LYS A 22 14.15 3.33 10.50
N ASP A 23 13.58 4.53 10.60
CA ASP A 23 12.83 4.99 11.76
C ASP A 23 11.30 4.87 11.56
N ILE A 24 10.85 4.29 10.44
CA ILE A 24 9.43 4.15 10.12
C ILE A 24 8.98 2.70 10.37
N PRO A 25 8.02 2.47 11.28
CA PRO A 25 7.48 1.13 11.50
C PRO A 25 6.84 0.54 10.25
N ALA A 26 7.00 -0.76 10.03
CA ALA A 26 6.43 -1.47 8.88
C ALA A 26 4.90 -1.28 8.73
N PRO A 27 4.07 -1.29 9.81
CA PRO A 27 2.63 -1.03 9.68
C PRO A 27 2.33 0.35 9.08
N ARG A 28 3.15 1.37 9.36
CA ARG A 28 2.98 2.71 8.81
C ARG A 28 3.24 2.75 7.30
N LEU A 29 4.23 1.98 6.82
CA LEU A 29 4.49 1.83 5.38
C LEU A 29 3.34 1.08 4.69
N GLY A 30 2.83 0.02 5.33
CA GLY A 30 1.67 -0.74 4.86
C GLY A 30 0.41 0.14 4.77
N GLU A 31 0.15 0.96 5.78
CA GLU A 31 -0.96 1.91 5.80
C GLU A 31 -0.93 2.86 4.61
N VAL A 32 0.25 3.40 4.26
CA VAL A 32 0.41 4.27 3.09
C VAL A 32 0.08 3.53 1.80
N ALA A 33 0.56 2.29 1.65
CA ALA A 33 0.28 1.48 0.46
C ALA A 33 -1.21 1.12 0.35
N ILE A 34 -1.85 0.73 1.46
CA ILE A 34 -3.28 0.37 1.50
C ILE A 34 -4.14 1.60 1.16
N ARG A 35 -3.90 2.74 1.81
CA ARG A 35 -4.65 3.98 1.58
C ARG A 35 -4.61 4.41 0.12
N GLU A 36 -3.43 4.34 -0.51
CA GLU A 36 -3.28 4.69 -1.91
C GLU A 36 -3.91 3.66 -2.85
N ALA A 37 -3.83 2.36 -2.54
CA ALA A 37 -4.50 1.32 -3.32
C ALA A 37 -6.03 1.48 -3.29
N VAL A 38 -6.61 1.72 -2.12
CA VAL A 38 -8.05 2.00 -1.94
C VAL A 38 -8.46 3.24 -2.73
N LYS A 39 -7.70 4.33 -2.60
CA LYS A 39 -7.94 5.57 -3.35
C LYS A 39 -7.92 5.36 -4.87
N ARG A 40 -6.95 4.60 -5.40
CA ARG A 40 -6.85 4.27 -6.84
C ARG A 40 -7.97 3.37 -7.32
N ALA A 41 -8.44 2.47 -6.46
CA ALA A 41 -9.61 1.64 -6.73
C ALA A 41 -10.91 2.45 -6.71
N ASN A 42 -10.89 3.68 -6.18
CA ASN A 42 -12.04 4.57 -6.04
C ASN A 42 -13.19 3.90 -5.26
N ILE A 43 -12.85 3.29 -4.12
CA ILE A 43 -13.77 2.64 -3.19
C ILE A 43 -13.66 3.26 -1.79
N GLU A 44 -14.73 3.14 -1.00
CA GLU A 44 -14.74 3.53 0.42
C GLU A 44 -14.14 2.43 1.32
N PRO A 45 -13.53 2.79 2.47
CA PRO A 45 -12.79 1.85 3.34
C PRO A 45 -13.62 1.19 4.46
N GLU A 46 -14.95 1.33 4.46
CA GLU A 46 -15.88 0.66 5.39
C GLU A 46 -15.87 -0.88 5.33
#